data_AF-A0A812TEF1-F1
#
_entry.id   AF-A0A812TEF1-F1
#
_cell.length_a   1.000
_cell.length_b   1.000
_cell.length_c   1.000
_cell.angle_alpha   90.00
_cell.angle_beta   90.00
_cell.angle_gamma   90.00
#
_symmetry.space_group_name_H-M   'P 1'
#
loop_
_entity.id
_entity.type
_entity.pdbx_description
1 polymer ?
#
loop_
_entity_poly.entity_id
_entity_poly.type
_entity_poly.pdbx_seq_one_letter_code
_entity_poly.pdbx_strand_id
1 'polypeptide(L)'
;VKRGYYRNVLYPEGIAKRQDASIKRMLEQEEKMKSEEAAKELREALERKRAIEDHGEFVFEKKVREDKENIYGSLSQINVAEEVVKSTAVPVRQVSVQIPKITKVGEYRGSIELTPEVIAVFKIKVVPEGSLGKEEGEEGEEVPETLVAELARWRREVCASCGAKAMFYCPYCCTPLGVPEGVTIPRARLPFARCDIIFDDAPKKATSIHAKVLAPEQVRLIDLFTTEANTNRTLSRPGGNTLKADSGDAKGDLHSPTAVIREIPEYDPHITLVLFPDDSSGTFEQVASEWDFGPPDRLTLVVIDSPWKRAQVLRKHPRLAKLRSIRLGHPPPSRFWRYHSEGTGCVSTVEALAALAKEVLPQTGGAAEGP
;
A
#
# COMPACT_ATOMS: atom_id res chain seq x y z
N VAL A 1 4.08 64.45 -15.10
CA VAL A 1 4.96 64.47 -16.29
C VAL A 1 4.69 65.71 -17.13
N LYS A 2 5.66 66.23 -17.90
CA LYS A 2 5.45 67.38 -18.82
C LYS A 2 4.45 67.02 -19.93
N ARG A 3 3.53 67.92 -20.27
CA ARG A 3 2.42 67.67 -21.22
C ARG A 3 2.87 67.18 -22.61
N GLY A 4 3.92 67.77 -23.17
CA GLY A 4 4.43 67.38 -24.50
C GLY A 4 4.99 65.96 -24.53
N TYR A 5 5.72 65.57 -23.49
CA TYR A 5 6.29 64.23 -23.36
C TYR A 5 5.20 63.15 -23.18
N TYR A 6 4.15 63.46 -22.41
CA TYR A 6 2.99 62.57 -22.27
C TYR A 6 2.26 62.33 -23.60
N ARG A 7 1.99 63.39 -24.37
CA ARG A 7 1.22 63.29 -25.63
C ARG A 7 2.00 62.61 -26.75
N ASN A 8 3.31 62.82 -26.82
CA ASN A 8 4.12 62.41 -27.96
C ASN A 8 4.82 61.05 -27.74
N VAL A 9 5.05 60.64 -26.49
CA VAL A 9 5.82 59.42 -26.17
C VAL A 9 4.98 58.46 -25.31
N LEU A 10 4.53 58.91 -24.14
CA LEU A 10 3.97 57.98 -23.14
C LEU A 10 2.56 57.45 -23.46
N TYR A 11 1.71 58.25 -24.10
CA TYR A 11 0.35 57.85 -24.43
C TYR A 11 0.27 56.93 -25.67
N PRO A 12 0.95 57.22 -26.80
CA PRO A 12 0.95 56.33 -27.97
C PRO A 12 1.63 54.98 -27.73
N GLU A 13 2.71 54.94 -26.93
CA GLU A 13 3.41 53.69 -26.58
C GLU A 13 2.68 52.87 -25.49
N GLY A 14 1.58 53.40 -24.94
CA GLY A 14 0.79 52.71 -23.90
C GLY A 14 1.43 52.69 -22.50
N ILE A 15 2.53 53.43 -22.31
CA ILE A 15 3.30 53.46 -21.06
C ILE A 15 2.56 54.25 -19.96
N ALA A 16 1.73 55.24 -20.32
CA ALA A 16 0.97 56.03 -19.35
C ALA A 16 -0.49 56.26 -19.78
N LYS A 17 -1.42 56.10 -18.83
CA LYS A 17 -2.84 56.43 -18.99
C LYS A 17 -3.17 57.78 -18.34
N ARG A 18 -4.19 58.47 -18.86
CA ARG A 18 -4.66 59.73 -18.27
C ARG A 18 -5.31 59.42 -16.92
N GLN A 19 -4.96 60.17 -15.89
CA GLN A 19 -5.54 60.01 -14.56
C GLN A 19 -6.91 60.71 -14.52
N ASP A 20 -7.98 59.99 -14.84
CA ASP A 20 -9.36 60.44 -14.68
C ASP A 20 -9.92 60.00 -13.32
N ALA A 21 -10.92 60.70 -12.79
CA ALA A 21 -11.52 60.40 -11.48
C ALA A 21 -12.08 58.97 -11.38
N SER A 22 -12.49 58.38 -12.51
CA SER A 22 -12.92 56.97 -12.60
C SER A 22 -11.75 55.99 -12.46
N ILE A 23 -10.63 56.27 -13.13
CA ILE A 23 -9.41 55.43 -13.08
C ILE A 23 -8.79 55.48 -11.69
N LYS A 24 -8.80 56.64 -11.04
CA LYS A 24 -8.34 56.77 -9.65
C LYS A 24 -9.15 55.88 -8.70
N ARG A 25 -10.49 55.87 -8.82
CA ARG A 25 -11.35 55.01 -7.99
C ARG A 25 -11.15 53.53 -8.28
N MET A 26 -10.94 53.15 -9.55
CA MET A 26 -10.64 51.76 -9.91
C MET A 26 -9.29 51.30 -9.32
N LEU A 27 -8.25 52.15 -9.36
CA LEU A 27 -6.96 51.85 -8.74
C LEU A 27 -7.06 51.74 -7.22
N GLU A 28 -7.80 52.65 -6.56
CA GLU A 28 -8.03 52.60 -5.11
C GLU A 28 -8.84 51.34 -4.71
N GLN A 29 -9.81 50.93 -5.52
CA GLN A 29 -10.53 49.67 -5.30
C GLN A 29 -9.65 48.45 -5.52
N GLU A 30 -8.80 48.45 -6.55
CA GLU A 30 -7.86 47.35 -6.83
C GLU A 30 -6.80 47.24 -5.73
N GLU A 31 -6.25 48.36 -5.25
CA GLU A 31 -5.33 48.40 -4.11
C GLU A 31 -5.99 47.90 -2.83
N LYS A 32 -7.24 48.31 -2.59
CA LYS A 32 -8.02 47.84 -1.43
C LYS A 32 -8.29 46.34 -1.51
N MET A 33 -8.75 45.83 -2.64
CA MET A 33 -8.97 44.39 -2.86
C MET A 33 -7.68 43.59 -2.70
N LYS A 34 -6.57 44.06 -3.27
CA LYS A 34 -5.25 43.42 -3.10
C LYS A 34 -4.81 43.41 -1.64
N SER A 35 -5.04 44.50 -0.90
CA SER A 35 -4.71 44.58 0.52
C SER A 35 -5.57 43.63 1.37
N GLU A 36 -6.84 43.47 1.03
CA GLU A 36 -7.78 42.55 1.70
C GLU A 36 -7.45 41.09 1.39
N GLU A 37 -7.13 40.77 0.14
CA GLU A 37 -6.67 39.44 -0.30
C GLU A 37 -5.32 39.07 0.37
N ALA A 38 -4.35 39.99 0.38
CA ALA A 38 -3.07 39.79 1.05
C ALA A 38 -3.26 39.61 2.57
N ALA A 39 -4.16 40.38 3.20
CA ALA A 39 -4.47 40.22 4.62
C ALA A 39 -5.14 38.86 4.92
N LYS A 40 -6.00 38.37 4.02
CA LYS A 40 -6.61 37.04 4.14
C LYS A 40 -5.60 35.93 3.96
N GLU A 41 -4.73 36.01 2.96
CA GLU A 41 -3.68 35.03 2.71
C GLU A 41 -2.68 34.97 3.88
N LEU A 42 -2.30 36.13 4.42
CA LEU A 42 -1.47 36.22 5.61
C LEU A 42 -2.15 35.57 6.82
N ARG A 43 -3.46 35.80 7.02
CA ARG A 43 -4.22 35.22 8.11
C ARG A 43 -4.29 33.70 8.02
N GLU A 44 -4.58 33.15 6.84
CA GLU A 44 -4.58 31.69 6.61
C GLU A 44 -3.19 31.09 6.81
N ALA A 45 -2.13 31.78 6.37
CA ALA A 45 -0.75 31.35 6.57
C ALA A 45 -0.37 31.32 8.06
N LEU A 46 -0.80 32.30 8.86
CA LEU A 46 -0.59 32.34 10.30
C LEU A 46 -1.33 31.20 11.04
N GLU A 47 -2.54 30.86 10.60
CA GLU A 47 -3.29 29.71 11.15
C GLU A 47 -2.58 28.38 10.86
N ARG A 48 -2.09 28.18 9.63
CA ARG A 48 -1.29 27.00 9.27
C ARG A 48 0.03 26.94 10.04
N LYS A 49 0.70 28.08 10.21
CA LYS A 49 1.91 28.19 11.03
C LYS A 49 1.63 27.72 12.45
N ARG A 50 0.53 28.21 13.04
CA ARG A 50 0.13 27.84 14.40
C ARG A 50 -0.15 26.35 14.53
N ALA A 51 -0.84 25.73 13.57
CA ALA A 51 -1.10 24.30 13.59
C ALA A 51 0.19 23.44 13.60
N ILE A 52 1.23 23.91 12.89
CA ILE A 52 2.54 23.23 12.85
C ILE A 52 3.33 23.47 14.16
N GLU A 53 3.29 24.68 14.70
CA GLU A 53 3.98 25.02 15.96
C GLU A 53 3.32 24.40 17.19
N ASP A 54 1.98 24.27 17.20
CA ASP A 54 1.21 23.64 18.28
C ASP A 54 1.50 22.13 18.38
N HIS A 55 1.80 21.46 17.26
CA HIS A 55 2.26 20.06 17.29
C HIS A 55 3.67 19.93 17.91
N GLY A 56 4.53 20.94 17.74
CA GLY A 56 5.75 21.18 18.52
C GLY A 56 6.92 20.21 18.33
N GLU A 57 6.69 18.90 18.41
CA GLU A 57 7.69 17.85 18.38
C GLU A 57 7.28 16.74 17.40
N PHE A 58 8.19 16.40 16.49
CA PHE A 58 8.03 15.31 15.53
C PHE A 58 9.07 14.24 15.83
N VAL A 59 8.60 13.06 16.24
CA VAL A 59 9.45 11.93 16.62
C VAL A 59 9.70 11.05 15.40
N PHE A 60 10.97 10.79 15.09
CA PHE A 60 11.37 9.93 13.98
C PHE A 60 12.18 8.75 14.49
N GLU A 61 11.67 7.54 14.26
CA GLU A 61 12.39 6.31 14.56
C GLU A 61 13.29 5.91 13.39
N LYS A 62 14.57 5.70 13.68
CA LYS A 62 15.54 5.20 12.68
C LYS A 62 16.46 4.14 13.27
N LYS A 63 16.82 3.17 12.43
CA LYS A 63 17.87 2.18 12.73
C LYS A 63 19.19 2.88 12.95
N VAL A 64 19.81 2.63 14.08
CA VAL A 64 21.18 3.08 14.37
C VAL A 64 22.20 2.07 13.87
N ARG A 65 23.39 2.55 13.48
CA ARG A 65 24.56 1.73 13.17
C ARG A 65 25.18 1.18 14.46
N GLU A 66 26.17 0.29 14.31
CA GLU A 66 26.87 -0.37 15.43
C GLU A 66 27.39 0.62 16.49
N ASP A 67 27.73 1.85 16.09
CA ASP A 67 28.23 2.90 16.98
C ASP A 67 27.14 3.62 17.83
N LYS A 68 25.87 3.20 17.78
CA LYS A 68 24.69 3.77 18.48
C LYS A 68 24.38 5.27 18.25
N GLU A 69 25.32 6.06 17.72
CA GLU A 69 25.16 7.49 17.47
C GLU A 69 24.68 7.81 16.05
N ASN A 70 25.10 7.04 15.06
CA ASN A 70 24.83 7.31 13.65
C ASN A 70 23.61 6.51 13.15
N ILE A 71 22.68 7.17 12.45
CA ILE A 71 21.52 6.50 11.84
C ILE A 71 21.84 5.89 10.48
N TYR A 72 21.10 4.85 10.10
CA TYR A 72 21.15 4.23 8.79
C TYR A 72 20.41 5.09 7.77
N GLY A 73 21.16 5.82 6.95
CA GLY A 73 20.64 6.81 6.01
C GLY A 73 20.50 8.21 6.66
N SER A 74 20.17 9.22 5.86
CA SER A 74 19.89 10.58 6.36
C SER A 74 18.39 10.80 6.48
N LEU A 75 17.97 11.59 7.48
CA LEU A 75 16.60 12.13 7.49
C LEU A 75 16.49 13.17 6.36
N SER A 76 15.68 12.87 5.34
CA SER A 76 15.48 13.74 4.18
C SER A 76 14.29 14.68 4.38
N GLN A 77 14.27 15.80 3.65
CA GLN A 77 13.13 16.73 3.61
C GLN A 77 11.81 16.04 3.27
N ILE A 78 11.87 14.98 2.45
CA ILE A 78 10.70 14.19 2.03
C ILE A 78 10.04 13.53 3.26
N ASN A 79 10.81 12.81 4.08
CA ASN A 79 10.27 12.09 5.23
C ASN A 79 9.63 13.06 6.24
N VAL A 80 10.23 14.24 6.41
CA VAL A 80 9.71 15.25 7.36
C VAL A 80 8.48 15.96 6.81
N ALA A 81 8.45 16.27 5.52
CA ALA A 81 7.26 16.83 4.88
C ALA A 81 6.06 15.87 4.97
N GLU A 82 6.29 14.58 4.73
CA GLU A 82 5.24 13.55 4.86
C GLU A 82 4.69 13.45 6.28
N GLU A 83 5.55 13.45 7.29
CA GLU A 83 5.13 13.34 8.69
C GLU A 83 4.36 14.58 9.16
N VAL A 84 4.78 15.77 8.73
CA VAL A 84 4.07 17.02 9.03
C VAL A 84 2.68 17.03 8.40
N VAL A 85 2.54 16.58 7.14
CA VAL A 85 1.23 16.46 6.47
C VAL A 85 0.34 15.45 7.19
N LYS A 86 0.91 14.31 7.63
CA LYS A 86 0.17 13.24 8.30
C LYS A 86 -0.41 13.67 9.65
N SER A 87 0.34 14.41 10.43
CA SER A 87 0.00 14.77 11.82
C SER A 87 -0.78 16.09 11.92
N THR A 88 -0.49 17.08 11.06
CA THR A 88 -1.14 18.40 11.13
C THR A 88 -2.23 18.59 10.09
N ALA A 89 -2.36 17.66 9.12
CA ALA A 89 -3.25 17.77 7.95
C ALA A 89 -3.03 19.02 7.08
N VAL A 90 -1.93 19.77 7.28
CA VAL A 90 -1.56 20.95 6.50
C VAL A 90 -0.76 20.51 5.27
N PRO A 91 -1.17 20.89 4.04
CA PRO A 91 -0.42 20.53 2.83
C PRO A 91 0.88 21.35 2.73
N VAL A 92 2.02 20.70 2.97
CA VAL A 92 3.35 21.31 2.90
C VAL A 92 4.12 20.78 1.69
N ARG A 93 4.81 21.65 0.95
CA ARG A 93 5.68 21.26 -0.16
C ARG A 93 7.05 20.87 0.37
N GLN A 94 7.61 19.76 -0.12
CA GLN A 94 8.94 19.26 0.29
C GLN A 94 10.09 20.28 0.13
N VAL A 95 10.00 21.18 -0.85
CA VAL A 95 11.04 22.18 -1.15
C VAL A 95 11.03 23.32 -0.13
N SER A 96 9.88 23.59 0.49
CA SER A 96 9.70 24.63 1.50
C SER A 96 10.24 24.22 2.88
N VAL A 97 10.74 22.99 3.02
CA VAL A 97 11.22 22.41 4.27
C VAL A 97 12.73 22.56 4.37
N GLN A 98 13.22 23.35 5.32
CA GLN A 98 14.65 23.53 5.59
C GLN A 98 15.06 22.76 6.85
N ILE A 99 15.97 21.81 6.69
CA ILE A 99 16.45 20.93 7.76
C ILE A 99 17.96 20.74 7.58
N PRO A 100 18.76 20.75 8.66
CA PRO A 100 20.15 20.36 8.59
C PRO A 100 20.31 18.90 8.17
N LYS A 101 21.51 18.51 7.71
CA LYS A 101 21.80 17.11 7.40
C LYS A 101 21.85 16.28 8.69
N ILE A 102 20.77 15.56 8.98
CA ILE A 102 20.64 14.73 10.18
C ILE A 102 21.15 13.32 9.88
N THR A 103 22.29 12.97 10.49
CA THR A 103 22.91 11.63 10.43
C THR A 103 23.10 11.01 11.81
N LYS A 104 22.74 11.72 12.89
CA LYS A 104 22.86 11.24 14.27
C LYS A 104 21.50 11.23 14.97
N VAL A 105 21.39 10.44 16.02
CA VAL A 105 20.25 10.51 16.96
C VAL A 105 20.36 11.77 17.81
N GLY A 106 19.24 12.42 18.10
CA GLY A 106 19.23 13.68 18.84
C GLY A 106 18.08 14.60 18.46
N GLU A 107 18.07 15.77 19.10
CA GLU A 107 17.09 16.82 18.87
C GLU A 107 17.61 17.84 17.85
N TYR A 108 16.80 18.10 16.84
CA TYR A 108 17.07 19.04 15.76
C TYR A 108 15.92 20.02 15.63
N ARG A 109 16.17 21.12 14.93
CA ARG A 109 15.14 22.11 14.57
C ARG A 109 15.03 22.18 13.06
N GLY A 110 13.80 22.21 12.57
CA GLY A 110 13.48 22.45 11.17
C GLY A 110 12.62 23.71 11.03
N SER A 111 12.62 24.30 9.84
CA SER A 111 11.73 25.39 9.47
C SER A 111 10.98 25.07 8.19
N ILE A 112 9.71 25.50 8.13
CA ILE A 112 8.86 25.41 6.95
C ILE A 112 8.47 26.82 6.51
N GLU A 113 8.74 27.14 5.26
CA GLU A 113 8.32 28.38 4.61
C GLU A 113 6.92 28.21 3.98
N LEU A 114 5.89 28.80 4.58
CA LEU A 114 4.51 28.72 4.08
C LEU A 114 4.22 29.80 3.03
N THR A 115 4.68 31.02 3.30
CA THR A 115 4.67 32.19 2.40
C THR A 115 5.96 32.99 2.60
N PRO A 116 6.32 33.94 1.72
CA PRO A 116 7.57 34.72 1.85
C PRO A 116 7.73 35.48 3.18
N GLU A 117 6.63 35.72 3.90
CA GLU A 117 6.62 36.42 5.19
C GLU A 117 6.35 35.51 6.40
N VAL A 118 5.94 34.25 6.19
CA VAL A 118 5.52 33.34 7.26
C VAL A 118 6.36 32.06 7.28
N ILE A 119 7.21 31.96 8.31
CA ILE A 119 8.06 30.79 8.59
C ILE A 119 7.59 30.14 9.90
N ALA A 120 7.33 28.83 9.85
CA ALA A 120 6.99 28.00 11.00
C ALA A 120 8.22 27.21 11.46
N VAL A 121 8.50 27.17 12.77
CA VAL A 121 9.65 26.44 13.34
C VAL A 121 9.15 25.26 14.18
N PHE A 122 9.74 24.09 14.00
CA PHE A 122 9.35 22.88 14.71
C PHE A 122 10.57 22.08 15.20
N LYS A 123 10.36 21.23 16.21
CA LYS A 123 11.41 20.36 16.78
C LYS A 123 11.29 18.96 16.19
N ILE A 124 12.43 18.36 15.90
CA ILE A 124 12.57 17.02 15.36
C ILE A 124 13.36 16.21 16.37
N LYS A 125 12.80 15.12 16.88
CA LYS A 125 13.50 14.21 17.80
C LYS A 125 13.74 12.87 17.12
N VAL A 126 15.00 12.56 16.87
CA VAL A 126 15.40 11.29 16.25
C VAL A 126 15.77 10.31 17.35
N VAL A 127 14.94 9.27 17.52
CA VAL A 127 15.16 8.22 18.51
C VAL A 127 15.59 6.92 17.85
N PRO A 128 16.42 6.10 18.52
CA PRO A 128 16.69 4.75 18.07
C PRO A 128 15.40 3.93 18.13
N GLU A 129 15.15 3.16 17.06
CA GLU A 129 14.03 2.22 16.95
C GLU A 129 13.95 1.35 18.21
N GLY A 130 12.85 1.46 18.97
CA GLY A 130 12.57 0.69 20.19
C GLY A 130 12.81 1.37 21.55
N SER A 131 12.99 2.69 21.61
CA SER A 131 13.26 3.41 22.90
C SER A 131 12.12 4.27 23.46
N LEU A 132 11.03 4.48 22.73
CA LEU A 132 9.82 5.08 23.30
C LEU A 132 8.80 3.98 23.57
N GLY A 133 8.39 3.92 24.84
CA GLY A 133 7.36 3.03 25.33
C GLY A 133 6.07 3.23 24.55
N LYS A 134 5.48 2.09 24.20
CA LYS A 134 4.08 1.89 23.83
C LYS A 134 3.19 2.88 24.59
N GLU A 135 2.66 3.89 23.91
CA GLU A 135 1.40 4.47 24.34
C GLU A 135 0.28 3.54 23.87
N GLU A 136 -0.63 3.32 24.80
CA GLU A 136 -1.59 2.23 24.87
C GLU A 136 -2.55 2.21 23.68
N GLY A 137 -2.45 1.17 22.86
CA GLY A 137 -3.34 0.98 21.73
C GLY A 137 -2.90 -0.17 20.85
N GLU A 138 -2.63 -1.34 21.43
CA GLU A 138 -2.84 -2.67 20.86
C GLU A 138 -2.18 -3.70 21.78
N GLU A 139 -3.00 -4.56 22.39
CA GLU A 139 -2.56 -5.78 23.04
C GLU A 139 -1.84 -6.64 22.00
N GLY A 140 -0.52 -6.46 21.90
CA GLY A 140 0.35 -7.42 21.27
C GLY A 140 0.32 -8.69 22.10
N GLU A 141 -0.56 -9.62 21.70
CA GLU A 141 -0.57 -11.01 22.10
C GLU A 141 0.89 -11.51 22.22
N GLU A 142 1.37 -11.74 23.44
CA GLU A 142 2.70 -12.31 23.67
C GLU A 142 2.78 -13.61 22.87
N VAL A 143 3.72 -13.68 21.91
CA VAL A 143 3.88 -14.87 21.08
C VAL A 143 4.20 -16.04 22.02
N PRO A 144 3.34 -17.09 22.08
CA PRO A 144 3.54 -18.20 23.01
C PRO A 144 4.96 -18.76 22.94
N GLU A 145 5.59 -19.02 24.09
CA GLU A 145 6.95 -19.60 24.16
C GLU A 145 7.06 -20.90 23.34
N THR A 146 5.98 -21.66 23.25
CA THR A 146 5.86 -22.86 22.41
C THR A 146 6.07 -22.58 20.93
N LEU A 147 5.53 -21.48 20.40
CA LEU A 147 5.75 -21.06 19.02
C LEU A 147 7.20 -20.62 18.79
N VAL A 148 7.82 -19.94 19.76
CA VAL A 148 9.24 -19.54 19.67
C VAL A 148 10.14 -20.77 19.60
N ALA A 149 9.89 -21.77 20.45
CA ALA A 149 10.62 -23.03 20.45
C ALA A 149 10.44 -23.81 19.13
N GLU A 150 9.22 -23.86 18.59
CA GLU A 150 8.95 -24.47 17.29
C GLU A 150 9.64 -23.72 16.14
N LEU A 151 9.57 -22.39 16.11
CA LEU A 151 10.23 -21.56 15.09
C LEU A 151 11.75 -21.76 15.10
N ALA A 152 12.38 -21.99 16.25
CA ALA A 152 13.81 -22.25 16.35
C ALA A 152 14.26 -23.55 15.66
N ARG A 153 13.35 -24.50 15.43
CA ARG A 153 13.64 -25.76 14.72
C ARG A 153 13.73 -25.56 13.21
N TRP A 154 13.08 -24.52 12.67
CA TRP A 154 13.08 -24.22 11.23
C TRP A 154 14.43 -23.64 10.79
N ARG A 155 14.89 -24.05 9.60
CA ARG A 155 16.19 -23.63 9.07
C ARG A 155 16.04 -22.97 7.70
N ARG A 156 17.01 -22.11 7.36
CA ARG A 156 17.14 -21.61 5.99
C ARG A 156 17.73 -22.71 5.12
N GLU A 157 17.05 -23.00 4.01
CA GLU A 157 17.47 -23.99 3.04
C GLU A 157 17.48 -23.42 1.61
N VAL A 158 18.20 -24.10 0.73
CA VAL A 158 18.23 -23.80 -0.70
C VAL A 158 17.09 -24.57 -1.36
N CYS A 159 16.21 -23.87 -2.07
CA CYS A 159 15.18 -24.49 -2.87
C CYS A 159 15.77 -25.39 -3.96
N ALA A 160 15.38 -26.67 -3.99
CA ALA A 160 15.84 -27.62 -5.01
C ALA A 160 15.45 -27.22 -6.45
N SER A 161 14.35 -26.49 -6.62
CA SER A 161 13.83 -26.13 -7.94
C SER A 161 14.43 -24.85 -8.53
N CYS A 162 14.71 -23.83 -7.71
CA CYS A 162 15.19 -22.53 -8.22
C CYS A 162 16.50 -22.03 -7.58
N GLY A 163 17.06 -22.76 -6.63
CA GLY A 163 18.29 -22.39 -5.91
C GLY A 163 18.15 -21.21 -4.95
N ALA A 164 16.94 -20.67 -4.74
CA ALA A 164 16.73 -19.56 -3.81
C ALA A 164 16.88 -20.03 -2.35
N LYS A 165 17.64 -19.28 -1.55
CA LYS A 165 17.73 -19.50 -0.10
C LYS A 165 16.56 -18.82 0.60
N ALA A 166 15.75 -19.58 1.32
CA ALA A 166 14.60 -19.08 2.08
C ALA A 166 14.34 -19.97 3.32
N MET A 167 13.39 -19.54 4.15
CA MET A 167 12.93 -20.26 5.35
C MET A 167 11.41 -20.34 5.29
N PHE A 168 10.81 -21.40 5.85
CA PHE A 168 9.39 -21.76 5.79
C PHE A 168 8.91 -22.20 4.40
N TYR A 169 9.15 -21.39 3.37
CA TYR A 169 8.74 -21.67 2.00
C TYR A 169 9.59 -20.89 0.98
N CYS A 170 9.60 -21.36 -0.25
CA CYS A 170 10.19 -20.68 -1.39
C CYS A 170 9.23 -19.59 -1.89
N PRO A 171 9.63 -18.30 -1.92
CA PRO A 171 8.77 -17.24 -2.43
C PRO A 171 8.48 -17.34 -3.94
N TYR A 172 9.28 -18.12 -4.68
CA TYR A 172 9.16 -18.26 -6.13
C TYR A 172 8.47 -19.57 -6.52
N CYS A 173 8.96 -20.70 -5.99
CA CYS A 173 8.39 -22.02 -6.30
C CYS A 173 7.14 -22.34 -5.48
N CYS A 174 6.80 -21.53 -4.48
CA CYS A 174 5.66 -21.74 -3.57
C CYS A 174 5.68 -23.12 -2.90
N THR A 175 6.87 -23.68 -2.67
CA THR A 175 7.08 -24.96 -2.01
C THR A 175 7.59 -24.75 -0.58
N PRO A 176 7.19 -25.58 0.39
CA PRO A 176 7.77 -25.52 1.72
C PRO A 176 9.28 -25.77 1.74
N LEU A 177 9.99 -25.14 2.69
CA LEU A 177 11.44 -25.24 2.84
C LEU A 177 11.86 -25.20 4.31
N GLY A 178 12.90 -25.98 4.66
CA GLY A 178 13.43 -25.99 6.02
C GLY A 178 12.49 -26.59 7.06
N VAL A 179 11.64 -27.52 6.63
CA VAL A 179 10.63 -28.19 7.45
C VAL A 179 11.35 -29.13 8.43
N PRO A 180 11.21 -28.96 9.75
CA PRO A 180 11.85 -29.84 10.72
C PRO A 180 11.34 -31.28 10.62
N GLU A 181 12.17 -32.23 11.04
CA GLU A 181 11.75 -33.63 11.15
C GLU A 181 10.50 -33.77 12.06
N GLY A 182 9.54 -34.57 11.60
CA GLY A 182 8.27 -34.81 12.29
C GLY A 182 7.23 -33.70 12.16
N VAL A 183 7.52 -32.58 11.51
CA VAL A 183 6.55 -31.51 11.27
C VAL A 183 5.79 -31.78 9.97
N THR A 184 4.46 -31.85 10.06
CA THR A 184 3.58 -31.90 8.89
C THR A 184 3.05 -30.52 8.57
N ILE A 185 2.99 -30.18 7.29
CA ILE A 185 2.48 -28.89 6.85
C ILE A 185 0.99 -29.03 6.61
N PRO A 186 0.16 -28.19 7.24
CA PRO A 186 -1.27 -28.25 7.05
C PRO A 186 -1.63 -27.96 5.59
N ARG A 187 -2.54 -28.78 5.05
CA ARG A 187 -3.18 -28.54 3.75
C ARG A 187 -4.54 -27.90 3.98
N ALA A 188 -4.66 -26.63 3.62
CA ALA A 188 -5.92 -25.91 3.70
C ALA A 188 -6.81 -26.31 2.53
N ARG A 189 -8.10 -26.58 2.82
CA ARG A 189 -9.15 -26.70 1.81
C ARG A 189 -10.03 -25.45 1.86
N LEU A 190 -10.03 -24.69 0.78
CA LEU A 190 -10.90 -23.53 0.61
C LEU A 190 -12.33 -24.00 0.29
N PRO A 191 -13.37 -23.24 0.67
CA PRO A 191 -14.76 -23.58 0.37
C PRO A 191 -15.14 -23.37 -1.11
N PHE A 192 -14.18 -23.06 -1.97
CA PHE A 192 -14.36 -22.77 -3.39
C PHE A 192 -13.73 -23.86 -4.26
N ALA A 193 -14.20 -24.03 -5.50
CA ALA A 193 -13.58 -24.97 -6.45
C ALA A 193 -12.09 -24.65 -6.64
N ARG A 194 -11.79 -23.36 -6.80
CA ARG A 194 -10.43 -22.82 -6.94
C ARG A 194 -10.39 -21.33 -6.57
N CYS A 195 -9.18 -20.84 -6.32
CA CYS A 195 -8.88 -19.45 -6.04
C CYS A 195 -7.76 -18.97 -6.99
N ASP A 196 -8.10 -18.10 -7.93
CA ASP A 196 -7.16 -17.49 -8.87
C ASP A 196 -6.70 -16.14 -8.31
N ILE A 197 -5.43 -16.02 -7.95
CA ILE A 197 -4.84 -14.78 -7.42
C ILE A 197 -4.10 -14.06 -8.54
N ILE A 198 -4.59 -12.87 -8.90
CA ILE A 198 -3.93 -11.95 -9.82
C ILE A 198 -2.76 -11.30 -9.09
N PHE A 199 -1.55 -11.74 -9.42
CA PHE A 199 -0.32 -11.39 -8.72
C PHE A 199 0.45 -10.30 -9.47
N ASP A 200 0.62 -9.14 -8.82
CA ASP A 200 1.43 -8.01 -9.31
C ASP A 200 2.13 -7.31 -8.13
N ASP A 201 2.89 -8.09 -7.35
CA ASP A 201 3.72 -7.61 -6.23
C ASP A 201 5.08 -8.35 -6.19
N ALA A 202 5.93 -8.02 -5.24
CA ALA A 202 7.20 -8.68 -5.01
C ALA A 202 7.00 -10.01 -4.27
N PRO A 203 7.47 -11.16 -4.80
CA PRO A 203 7.21 -12.49 -4.21
C PRO A 203 7.65 -12.64 -2.75
N LYS A 204 8.73 -11.96 -2.35
CA LYS A 204 9.24 -12.00 -0.95
C LYS A 204 8.38 -11.22 0.05
N LYS A 205 7.41 -10.45 -0.43
CA LYS A 205 6.61 -9.54 0.39
C LYS A 205 5.11 -9.77 0.23
N ALA A 206 4.70 -10.70 -0.63
CA ALA A 206 3.30 -10.97 -0.94
C ALA A 206 2.79 -12.15 -0.10
N THR A 207 1.56 -12.05 0.40
CA THR A 207 0.94 -13.12 1.21
C THR A 207 0.15 -14.12 0.36
N SER A 208 -0.08 -13.85 -0.94
CA SER A 208 -0.59 -14.85 -1.90
C SER A 208 0.26 -16.13 -1.96
N ILE A 209 1.57 -16.01 -1.71
CA ILE A 209 2.47 -17.16 -1.66
C ILE A 209 2.10 -18.09 -0.50
N HIS A 210 1.69 -17.53 0.65
CA HIS A 210 1.21 -18.34 1.77
C HIS A 210 -0.01 -19.15 1.38
N ALA A 211 -0.99 -18.51 0.72
CA ALA A 211 -2.18 -19.19 0.23
C ALA A 211 -1.82 -20.33 -0.74
N LYS A 212 -0.89 -20.09 -1.68
CA LYS A 212 -0.43 -21.12 -2.62
C LYS A 212 0.32 -22.27 -1.94
N VAL A 213 1.13 -22.00 -0.92
CA VAL A 213 1.86 -23.02 -0.15
C VAL A 213 0.87 -23.90 0.65
N LEU A 214 -0.14 -23.30 1.27
CA LEU A 214 -1.11 -23.99 2.13
C LEU A 214 -2.18 -24.75 1.33
N ALA A 215 -2.63 -24.21 0.20
CA ALA A 215 -3.67 -24.81 -0.65
C ALA A 215 -3.19 -24.93 -2.11
N PRO A 216 -2.15 -25.74 -2.40
CA PRO A 216 -1.50 -25.76 -3.72
C PRO A 216 -2.39 -26.27 -4.85
N GLU A 217 -3.39 -27.10 -4.53
CA GLU A 217 -4.30 -27.70 -5.51
C GLU A 217 -5.44 -26.74 -5.91
N GLN A 218 -5.87 -25.86 -5.00
CA GLN A 218 -6.97 -24.93 -5.23
C GLN A 218 -6.51 -23.52 -5.59
N VAL A 219 -5.36 -23.07 -5.08
CA VAL A 219 -4.85 -21.72 -5.33
C VAL A 219 -4.00 -21.70 -6.59
N ARG A 220 -4.25 -20.76 -7.49
CA ARG A 220 -3.51 -20.54 -8.74
C ARG A 220 -3.01 -19.10 -8.77
N LEU A 221 -1.72 -18.91 -9.03
CA LEU A 221 -1.13 -17.57 -9.17
C LEU A 221 -1.07 -17.18 -10.64
N ILE A 222 -1.61 -16.01 -10.98
CA ILE A 222 -1.54 -15.40 -12.30
C ILE A 222 -0.55 -14.24 -12.21
N ASP A 223 0.69 -14.50 -12.64
CA ASP A 223 1.82 -13.59 -12.51
C ASP A 223 1.82 -12.53 -13.61
N LEU A 224 1.28 -11.35 -13.31
CA LEU A 224 1.33 -10.20 -14.22
C LEU A 224 2.62 -9.40 -14.08
N PHE A 225 3.54 -9.81 -13.20
CA PHE A 225 4.78 -9.10 -12.93
C PHE A 225 5.80 -9.33 -14.05
N THR A 226 5.56 -8.75 -15.22
CA THR A 226 6.49 -8.75 -16.35
C THR A 226 6.61 -7.34 -16.92
N THR A 227 7.60 -6.59 -16.45
CA THR A 227 8.33 -5.69 -17.35
C THR A 227 9.67 -6.34 -17.62
N GLU A 228 10.05 -6.44 -18.89
CA GLU A 228 11.22 -7.18 -19.41
C GLU A 228 12.58 -6.76 -18.81
N ALA A 229 12.60 -5.75 -17.93
CA ALA A 229 13.79 -5.20 -17.31
C ALA A 229 14.19 -5.84 -15.96
N ASN A 230 13.39 -6.74 -15.35
CA ASN A 230 13.68 -7.21 -13.98
C ASN A 230 13.41 -8.71 -13.73
N THR A 231 14.35 -9.55 -14.15
CA THR A 231 14.33 -11.02 -14.05
C THR A 231 14.36 -11.59 -12.62
N ASN A 232 14.54 -10.76 -11.59
CA ASN A 232 14.65 -11.20 -10.18
C ASN A 232 13.31 -11.27 -9.43
N ARG A 233 12.18 -11.04 -10.11
CA ARG A 233 10.88 -10.77 -9.46
C ARG A 233 9.69 -11.58 -10.00
N THR A 234 9.87 -12.42 -11.02
CA THR A 234 8.83 -13.32 -11.53
C THR A 234 8.68 -14.57 -10.66
N LEU A 235 7.48 -15.14 -10.58
CA LEU A 235 7.17 -16.41 -9.90
C LEU A 235 7.73 -17.66 -10.60
N SER A 236 8.65 -17.47 -11.54
CA SER A 236 9.49 -18.53 -12.08
C SER A 236 10.82 -17.94 -12.48
N ARG A 237 11.86 -18.32 -11.74
CA ARG A 237 13.23 -18.20 -12.24
C ARG A 237 13.45 -19.44 -13.12
N PRO A 238 13.70 -19.31 -14.43
CA PRO A 238 14.11 -20.44 -15.26
C PRO A 238 15.52 -20.85 -14.80
N GLY A 239 15.58 -21.75 -13.83
CA GLY A 239 16.80 -22.14 -13.14
C GLY A 239 16.77 -23.63 -12.84
N GLY A 240 16.48 -24.45 -13.86
CA GLY A 240 16.49 -25.91 -13.79
C GLY A 240 15.77 -26.51 -15.00
N ASN A 241 16.54 -26.85 -16.05
CA ASN A 241 16.17 -27.73 -17.18
C ASN A 241 14.69 -27.78 -17.62
N THR A 242 14.14 -26.64 -18.06
CA THR A 242 12.94 -26.65 -18.91
C THR A 242 13.34 -26.10 -20.27
N LEU A 243 13.13 -26.94 -21.29
CA LEU A 243 13.37 -26.67 -22.69
C LEU A 243 12.77 -25.32 -23.07
N LYS A 244 13.52 -24.56 -23.87
CA LYS A 244 13.02 -23.35 -24.54
C LYS A 244 11.70 -23.70 -25.21
N ALA A 245 10.61 -23.06 -24.79
CA ALA A 245 9.37 -23.10 -25.54
C ALA A 245 9.60 -22.26 -26.80
N ASP A 246 9.82 -22.94 -27.91
CA ASP A 246 9.72 -22.34 -29.23
C ASP A 246 8.33 -21.73 -29.40
N SER A 247 8.30 -20.58 -30.08
CA SER A 247 7.11 -19.92 -30.57
C SER A 247 6.25 -20.88 -31.39
N GLY A 248 5.17 -21.38 -30.80
CA GLY A 248 4.20 -22.21 -31.50
C GLY A 248 3.09 -22.64 -30.56
N ASP A 249 1.90 -22.09 -30.80
CA ASP A 249 0.57 -22.62 -30.47
C ASP A 249 0.54 -23.85 -29.55
N ALA A 250 0.69 -23.63 -28.25
CA ALA A 250 0.47 -24.65 -27.24
C ALA A 250 -0.73 -24.25 -26.38
N LYS A 251 -1.87 -24.92 -26.61
CA LYS A 251 -2.88 -25.14 -25.58
C LYS A 251 -2.17 -25.86 -24.42
N GLY A 252 -1.52 -25.11 -23.55
CA GLY A 252 -0.76 -25.63 -22.43
C GLY A 252 -1.72 -26.26 -21.43
N ASP A 253 -1.45 -27.51 -21.06
CA ASP A 253 -2.21 -28.26 -20.06
C ASP A 253 -2.41 -27.40 -18.80
N LEU A 254 -3.67 -27.13 -18.51
CA LEU A 254 -4.16 -26.20 -17.48
C LEU A 254 -3.84 -26.64 -16.04
N HIS A 255 -3.20 -27.81 -15.87
CA HIS A 255 -2.97 -28.50 -14.60
C HIS A 255 -1.49 -28.64 -14.21
N SER A 256 -0.54 -28.02 -14.92
CA SER A 256 0.85 -28.06 -14.47
C SER A 256 1.05 -27.15 -13.24
N PRO A 257 1.57 -27.67 -12.11
CA PRO A 257 1.84 -26.89 -10.88
C PRO A 257 2.87 -25.75 -11.08
N THR A 258 3.49 -25.66 -12.26
CA THR A 258 4.50 -24.67 -12.65
C THR A 258 4.11 -23.82 -13.88
N ALA A 259 2.88 -23.94 -14.41
CA ALA A 259 2.44 -23.08 -15.51
C ALA A 259 2.20 -21.65 -15.00
N VAL A 260 3.14 -20.74 -15.26
CA VAL A 260 2.98 -19.32 -14.98
C VAL A 260 2.04 -18.72 -16.02
N ILE A 261 0.81 -18.39 -15.60
CA ILE A 261 -0.10 -17.61 -16.43
C ILE A 261 0.28 -16.15 -16.31
N ARG A 262 0.58 -15.51 -17.44
CA ARG A 262 1.06 -14.12 -17.50
C ARG A 262 0.01 -13.11 -17.91
N GLU A 263 -1.22 -13.56 -18.08
CA GLU A 263 -2.34 -12.73 -18.52
C GLU A 263 -3.59 -13.13 -17.73
N ILE A 264 -4.45 -12.16 -17.41
CA ILE A 264 -5.70 -12.41 -16.70
C ILE A 264 -6.58 -13.34 -17.54
N PRO A 265 -6.95 -14.56 -17.09
CA PRO A 265 -7.80 -15.46 -17.87
C PRO A 265 -9.19 -14.89 -18.16
N GLU A 266 -9.86 -15.46 -19.15
CA GLU A 266 -11.29 -15.25 -19.34
C GLU A 266 -12.05 -16.07 -18.29
N TYR A 267 -12.91 -15.40 -17.52
CA TYR A 267 -13.75 -16.03 -16.52
C TYR A 267 -15.21 -16.10 -16.96
N ASP A 268 -15.90 -17.15 -16.53
CA ASP A 268 -17.35 -17.27 -16.62
C ASP A 268 -18.00 -16.42 -15.52
N PRO A 269 -18.73 -15.35 -15.88
CA PRO A 269 -19.40 -14.49 -14.91
C PRO A 269 -20.44 -15.21 -14.06
N HIS A 270 -20.89 -16.40 -14.46
CA HIS A 270 -21.93 -17.14 -13.75
C HIS A 270 -21.43 -17.94 -12.54
N ILE A 271 -20.12 -18.17 -12.44
CA ILE A 271 -19.50 -18.98 -11.37
C ILE A 271 -18.23 -18.34 -10.83
N THR A 272 -18.00 -17.05 -11.10
CA THR A 272 -16.77 -16.36 -10.70
C THR A 272 -17.09 -15.10 -9.91
N LEU A 273 -16.47 -14.99 -8.73
CA LEU A 273 -16.56 -13.82 -7.84
C LEU A 273 -15.20 -13.19 -7.65
N VAL A 274 -15.14 -11.87 -7.55
CA VAL A 274 -13.91 -11.12 -7.23
C VAL A 274 -13.96 -10.68 -5.77
N LEU A 275 -13.03 -11.12 -4.94
CA LEU A 275 -12.87 -10.60 -3.58
C LEU A 275 -12.12 -9.28 -3.64
N PHE A 276 -12.86 -8.17 -3.60
CA PHE A 276 -12.32 -6.83 -3.66
C PHE A 276 -13.32 -5.80 -3.08
N PRO A 277 -12.90 -4.95 -2.13
CA PRO A 277 -13.79 -3.95 -1.52
C PRO A 277 -13.94 -2.72 -2.43
N ASP A 278 -14.81 -2.80 -3.43
CA ASP A 278 -15.23 -1.67 -4.26
C ASP A 278 -16.64 -1.17 -3.88
N ASP A 279 -17.05 -0.02 -4.43
CA ASP A 279 -18.35 0.60 -4.16
C ASP A 279 -19.55 -0.30 -4.54
N SER A 280 -19.34 -1.28 -5.43
CA SER A 280 -20.36 -2.23 -5.86
C SER A 280 -20.35 -3.56 -5.08
N SER A 281 -19.43 -3.72 -4.13
CA SER A 281 -19.21 -4.99 -3.44
C SER A 281 -20.21 -5.23 -2.30
N GLY A 282 -20.94 -6.34 -2.38
CA GLY A 282 -21.74 -6.88 -1.29
C GLY A 282 -20.94 -7.85 -0.42
N THR A 283 -21.45 -8.19 0.76
CA THR A 283 -20.93 -9.36 1.51
C THR A 283 -21.29 -10.65 0.77
N PHE A 284 -20.60 -11.76 1.08
CA PHE A 284 -20.91 -13.05 0.45
C PHE A 284 -22.39 -13.45 0.64
N GLU A 285 -22.92 -13.28 1.85
CA GLU A 285 -24.32 -13.58 2.18
C GLU A 285 -25.30 -12.75 1.36
N GLN A 286 -25.06 -11.44 1.23
CA GLN A 286 -25.90 -10.55 0.41
C GLN A 286 -25.90 -10.99 -1.05
N VAL A 287 -24.72 -11.25 -1.63
CA VAL A 287 -24.62 -11.66 -3.03
C VAL A 287 -25.23 -13.04 -3.26
N ALA A 288 -25.09 -13.98 -2.31
CA ALA A 288 -25.72 -15.30 -2.35
C ALA A 288 -27.25 -15.23 -2.29
N SER A 289 -27.80 -14.25 -1.56
CA SER A 289 -29.26 -14.04 -1.46
C SER A 289 -29.86 -13.45 -2.74
N GLU A 290 -29.11 -12.61 -3.45
CA GLU A 290 -29.56 -11.95 -4.67
C GLU A 290 -29.33 -12.80 -5.92
N TRP A 291 -28.34 -13.70 -5.86
CA TRP A 291 -27.88 -14.43 -7.03
C TRP A 291 -27.54 -15.88 -6.68
N ASP A 292 -28.32 -16.80 -7.26
CA ASP A 292 -28.06 -18.23 -7.14
C ASP A 292 -26.92 -18.65 -8.10
N PHE A 293 -25.76 -18.87 -7.52
CA PHE A 293 -24.56 -19.40 -8.19
C PHE A 293 -24.26 -20.85 -7.77
N GLY A 294 -25.22 -21.51 -7.12
CA GLY A 294 -25.06 -22.87 -6.60
C GLY A 294 -24.14 -22.96 -5.38
N PRO A 295 -23.68 -24.17 -5.02
CA PRO A 295 -22.85 -24.37 -3.85
C PRO A 295 -21.47 -23.70 -4.01
N PRO A 296 -20.87 -23.20 -2.91
CA PRO A 296 -19.59 -22.49 -2.96
C PRO A 296 -18.45 -23.30 -3.61
N ASP A 297 -18.48 -24.62 -3.47
CA ASP A 297 -17.48 -25.56 -4.00
C ASP A 297 -17.42 -25.64 -5.54
N ARG A 298 -18.35 -24.98 -6.24
CA ARG A 298 -18.33 -24.81 -7.70
C ARG A 298 -17.79 -23.46 -8.16
N LEU A 299 -17.57 -22.52 -7.24
CA LEU A 299 -17.17 -21.16 -7.56
C LEU A 299 -15.67 -21.03 -7.78
N THR A 300 -15.31 -20.15 -8.70
CA THR A 300 -13.96 -19.59 -8.83
C THR A 300 -13.91 -18.28 -8.07
N LEU A 301 -13.06 -18.22 -7.04
CA LEU A 301 -12.75 -16.96 -6.38
C LEU A 301 -11.57 -16.29 -7.08
N VAL A 302 -11.66 -14.99 -7.36
CA VAL A 302 -10.55 -14.19 -7.89
C VAL A 302 -10.12 -13.17 -6.83
N VAL A 303 -8.83 -13.10 -6.54
CA VAL A 303 -8.25 -12.12 -5.59
C VAL A 303 -7.18 -11.30 -6.30
N ILE A 304 -7.05 -10.01 -5.98
CA ILE A 304 -6.02 -9.14 -6.57
C ILE A 304 -4.94 -8.88 -5.51
N ASP A 305 -3.73 -9.39 -5.74
CA ASP A 305 -2.58 -9.20 -4.86
C ASP A 305 -1.57 -8.23 -5.50
N SER A 306 -1.74 -6.95 -5.21
CA SER A 306 -0.87 -5.87 -5.68
C SER A 306 -0.98 -4.64 -4.76
N PRO A 307 -0.06 -3.66 -4.85
CA PRO A 307 -0.23 -2.40 -4.14
C PRO A 307 -1.58 -1.73 -4.47
N TRP A 308 -2.24 -1.11 -3.49
CA TRP A 308 -3.62 -0.60 -3.64
C TRP A 308 -3.89 0.23 -4.90
N LYS A 309 -3.02 1.20 -5.22
CA LYS A 309 -3.14 1.99 -6.47
C LYS A 309 -3.19 1.10 -7.72
N ARG A 310 -2.39 0.04 -7.74
CA ARG A 310 -2.35 -0.93 -8.83
C ARG A 310 -3.55 -1.87 -8.80
N ALA A 311 -3.99 -2.29 -7.62
CA ALA A 311 -5.14 -3.16 -7.45
C ALA A 311 -6.43 -2.50 -7.99
N GLN A 312 -6.62 -1.20 -7.73
CA GLN A 312 -7.71 -0.40 -8.28
C GLN A 312 -7.70 -0.34 -9.81
N VAL A 313 -6.51 -0.32 -10.44
CA VAL A 313 -6.38 -0.37 -11.90
C VAL A 313 -6.69 -1.76 -12.43
N LEU A 314 -6.17 -2.81 -11.79
CA LEU A 314 -6.43 -4.21 -12.16
C LEU A 314 -7.92 -4.56 -12.04
N ARG A 315 -8.59 -4.07 -11.00
CA ARG A 315 -10.04 -4.28 -10.81
C ARG A 315 -10.87 -3.79 -11.99
N LYS A 316 -10.43 -2.71 -12.65
CA LYS A 316 -11.06 -2.11 -13.85
C LYS A 316 -10.70 -2.81 -15.16
N HIS A 317 -9.84 -3.84 -15.13
CA HIS A 317 -9.49 -4.60 -16.33
C HIS A 317 -10.75 -5.24 -16.95
N PRO A 318 -10.96 -5.23 -18.28
CA PRO A 318 -12.20 -5.69 -18.91
C PRO A 318 -12.65 -7.11 -18.48
N ARG A 319 -11.70 -8.03 -18.31
CA ARG A 319 -11.97 -9.41 -17.87
C ARG A 319 -12.42 -9.53 -16.41
N LEU A 320 -12.08 -8.56 -15.56
CA LEU A 320 -12.46 -8.53 -14.13
C LEU A 320 -13.64 -7.59 -13.89
N ALA A 321 -13.72 -6.47 -14.62
CA ALA A 321 -14.76 -5.45 -14.49
C ALA A 321 -16.18 -6.02 -14.69
N LYS A 322 -16.32 -7.02 -15.56
CA LYS A 322 -17.59 -7.73 -15.81
C LYS A 322 -18.03 -8.69 -14.70
N LEU A 323 -17.14 -9.00 -13.75
CA LEU A 323 -17.38 -9.95 -12.67
C LEU A 323 -17.94 -9.22 -11.45
N ARG A 324 -18.82 -9.90 -10.72
CA ARG A 324 -19.36 -9.39 -9.45
C ARG A 324 -18.27 -9.38 -8.38
N SER A 325 -18.26 -8.33 -7.58
CA SER A 325 -17.36 -8.19 -6.44
C SER A 325 -18.06 -8.57 -5.14
N ILE A 326 -17.29 -9.18 -4.24
CA ILE A 326 -17.64 -9.39 -2.85
C ILE A 326 -16.59 -8.74 -1.96
N ARG A 327 -17.02 -8.33 -0.76
CA ARG A 327 -16.15 -7.86 0.33
C ARG A 327 -16.37 -8.70 1.57
N LEU A 328 -15.42 -8.62 2.50
CA LEU A 328 -15.57 -9.24 3.83
C LEU A 328 -16.67 -8.51 4.60
N GLY A 329 -17.54 -9.28 5.26
CA GLY A 329 -18.54 -8.72 6.17
C GLY A 329 -17.89 -8.25 7.48
N HIS A 330 -16.99 -9.05 8.02
CA HIS A 330 -16.29 -8.77 9.28
C HIS A 330 -14.78 -8.90 9.10
N PRO A 331 -14.13 -7.90 8.46
CA PRO A 331 -12.70 -7.93 8.22
C PRO A 331 -11.93 -7.90 9.56
N PRO A 332 -10.95 -8.81 9.76
CA PRO A 332 -10.12 -8.78 10.95
C PRO A 332 -9.17 -7.56 10.93
N PRO A 333 -8.64 -7.14 12.09
CA PRO A 333 -7.48 -6.25 12.10
C PRO A 333 -6.32 -6.94 11.37
N SER A 334 -5.75 -6.24 10.39
CA SER A 334 -4.62 -6.76 9.61
C SER A 334 -3.40 -6.94 10.53
N ARG A 335 -2.86 -8.16 10.62
CA ARG A 335 -1.61 -8.49 11.32
C ARG A 335 -0.41 -8.40 10.36
N PHE A 336 -0.64 -8.01 9.11
CA PHE A 336 0.39 -7.95 8.10
C PHE A 336 1.24 -6.68 8.24
N TRP A 337 2.58 -6.86 8.29
CA TRP A 337 3.55 -5.81 8.61
C TRP A 337 3.59 -4.60 7.65
N ARG A 338 2.97 -4.69 6.45
CA ARG A 338 2.92 -3.57 5.51
C ARG A 338 1.72 -2.67 5.81
N TYR A 339 1.99 -1.47 6.28
CA TYR A 339 0.99 -0.44 6.51
C TYR A 339 0.31 0.03 5.21
N HIS A 340 -0.99 0.31 5.27
CA HIS A 340 -1.75 1.02 4.24
C HIS A 340 -2.79 1.96 4.87
N SER A 341 -3.26 2.94 4.10
CA SER A 341 -4.21 3.97 4.56
C SER A 341 -5.65 3.78 4.04
N GLU A 342 -5.96 2.68 3.35
CA GLU A 342 -7.26 2.44 2.71
C GLU A 342 -8.42 2.10 3.68
N GLY A 343 -8.19 2.21 4.99
CA GLY A 343 -9.23 2.02 6.01
C GLY A 343 -9.47 0.58 6.44
N THR A 344 -10.48 0.42 7.30
CA THR A 344 -10.93 -0.88 7.83
C THR A 344 -11.56 -1.71 6.72
N GLY A 345 -11.26 -3.02 6.65
CA GLY A 345 -11.70 -3.89 5.53
C GLY A 345 -10.64 -4.21 4.49
N CYS A 346 -9.56 -3.45 4.49
CA CYS A 346 -8.40 -3.70 3.66
C CYS A 346 -7.42 -4.56 4.46
N VAL A 347 -7.25 -5.84 4.07
CA VAL A 347 -6.35 -6.80 4.74
C VAL A 347 -5.47 -7.49 3.69
N SER A 348 -4.43 -8.20 4.12
CA SER A 348 -3.57 -8.92 3.17
C SER A 348 -4.30 -10.09 2.51
N THR A 349 -3.81 -10.54 1.35
CA THR A 349 -4.42 -11.61 0.55
C THR A 349 -4.73 -12.89 1.34
N VAL A 350 -3.79 -13.37 2.16
CA VAL A 350 -4.01 -14.58 2.98
C VAL A 350 -5.03 -14.36 4.09
N GLU A 351 -5.07 -13.17 4.68
CA GLU A 351 -6.05 -12.82 5.73
C GLU A 351 -7.44 -12.70 5.14
N ALA A 352 -7.56 -12.09 3.96
CA ALA A 352 -8.82 -11.97 3.23
C ALA A 352 -9.39 -13.35 2.90
N LEU A 353 -8.54 -14.26 2.40
CA LEU A 353 -8.94 -15.65 2.13
C LEU A 353 -9.36 -16.40 3.38
N ALA A 354 -8.61 -16.26 4.48
CA ALA A 354 -8.94 -16.91 5.74
C ALA A 354 -10.24 -16.38 6.36
N ALA A 355 -10.48 -15.07 6.30
CA ALA A 355 -11.70 -14.43 6.78
C ALA A 355 -12.90 -14.87 5.93
N LEU A 356 -12.80 -14.78 4.61
CA LEU A 356 -13.87 -15.21 3.71
C LEU A 356 -14.18 -16.70 3.86
N ALA A 357 -13.16 -17.56 4.01
CA ALA A 357 -13.38 -18.98 4.23
C ALA A 357 -14.20 -19.25 5.50
N LYS A 358 -14.01 -18.46 6.57
CA LYS A 358 -14.81 -18.55 7.80
C LYS A 358 -16.24 -18.02 7.63
N GLU A 359 -16.44 -17.01 6.80
CA GLU A 359 -17.77 -16.47 6.48
C GLU A 359 -18.60 -17.46 5.64
N VAL A 360 -17.94 -18.22 4.76
CA VAL A 360 -18.61 -19.15 3.83
C VAL A 360 -18.79 -20.55 4.41
N LEU A 361 -17.84 -21.04 5.22
CA LEU A 361 -18.00 -22.34 5.86
C LEU A 361 -19.11 -22.27 6.91
N PRO A 362 -20.03 -23.26 6.96
CA PRO A 362 -21.03 -23.31 8.01
C PRO A 362 -20.32 -23.34 9.37
N GLN A 363 -20.74 -22.45 10.28
CA GLN A 363 -20.29 -22.46 11.67
C GLN A 363 -20.66 -23.82 12.28
N THR A 364 -19.74 -24.78 12.27
CA THR A 364 -19.91 -26.02 13.04
C THR A 364 -19.80 -25.65 14.51
N GLY A 365 -20.95 -25.42 15.16
CA GLY A 365 -20.99 -24.87 16.51
C GLY A 365 -22.34 -25.05 17.20
N GLY A 366 -22.90 -26.26 17.16
CA GLY A 366 -23.95 -26.72 18.07
C GLY A 366 -23.68 -28.17 18.47
N ALA A 367 -23.07 -28.34 19.65
CA ALA A 367 -22.93 -29.57 20.43
C ALA A 367 -22.40 -30.85 19.72
N ALA A 368 -21.17 -31.22 20.06
CA ALA A 368 -20.83 -32.62 20.29
C ALA A 368 -19.68 -32.69 21.32
N GLU A 369 -20.07 -32.86 22.58
CA GLU A 369 -19.22 -33.48 23.59
C GLU A 369 -18.96 -34.94 23.18
N GLY A 370 -17.68 -35.28 23.00
CA GLY A 370 -17.09 -36.60 23.26
C GLY A 370 -17.41 -37.77 22.31
N PRO A 371 -16.77 -38.94 22.55
CA PRO A 371 -15.76 -39.24 23.57
C PRO A 371 -14.30 -39.16 23.07
#